data_AF-A0A958IVP5-F1
#
_entry.id   AF-A0A958IVP5-F1
#
_cell.length_a   1.000
_cell.length_b   1.000
_cell.length_c   1.000
_cell.angle_alpha   90.00
_cell.angle_beta   90.00
_cell.angle_gamma   90.00
#
_symmetry.space_group_name_H-M   'P 1'
#
loop_
_entity.id
_entity.type
_entity.pdbx_description
1 polymer ?
#
loop_
_entity_poly.entity_id
_entity_poly.type
_entity_poly.pdbx_seq_one_letter_code
_entity_poly.pdbx_strand_id
1 'polypeptide(L)'
;GKHLVTVEGLNLPDLTPVQDQIVIQGGSQCGFCTPGIVVSLSGMLLEKGPAIERADIKTALSGHLCRCTGYASLLRAGEGIIQAAQKLPRSSDGKSRVEAMIDQGMLPAYFQEMPAKLKALTAGRPAPGDGKIQTGLPIAGGTDLYVQQGEAIPGQSVAILNLHPEMLGIRRDGNEIRVGALTTFEEFAANAQIQKALPEIRQYMHWIASLQIRNRATLGGNIVNASPIGDMTILLLALNTRLTLKDGTKTRSLPLKDFYQGYKQLAKRKAEIVSEIVFPIPAASMRINYEKVSKRKCLDISSVTSAAR
;
A
#
# COMPACT_ATOMS: atom_id res chain seq x y z
N GLY A 1 3.83 16.39 9.35
CA GLY A 1 2.48 15.84 9.10
C GLY A 1 2.45 15.02 7.83
N LYS A 2 1.29 14.99 7.15
CA LYS A 2 1.08 14.48 5.77
C LYS A 2 0.20 15.50 5.03
N HIS A 3 0.29 15.56 3.69
CA HIS A 3 -0.56 16.39 2.83
C HIS A 3 -1.72 15.53 2.32
N LEU A 4 -2.94 15.82 2.77
CA LEU A 4 -4.16 15.16 2.31
C LEU A 4 -4.74 15.96 1.15
N VAL A 5 -5.00 15.29 0.03
CA VAL A 5 -5.55 15.90 -1.19
C VAL A 5 -6.85 15.19 -1.54
N THR A 6 -7.92 15.95 -1.67
CA THR A 6 -9.21 15.50 -2.21
C THR A 6 -9.35 15.95 -3.67
N VAL A 7 -10.47 15.64 -4.32
CA VAL A 7 -10.70 16.07 -5.70
C VAL A 7 -10.69 17.60 -5.83
N GLU A 8 -11.21 18.32 -4.83
CA GLU A 8 -11.24 19.77 -4.79
C GLU A 8 -9.84 20.38 -4.67
N GLY A 9 -8.93 19.67 -3.99
CA GLY A 9 -7.52 20.06 -3.90
C GLY A 9 -6.76 19.91 -5.22
N LEU A 10 -7.34 19.30 -6.24
CA LEU A 10 -6.74 19.17 -7.58
C LEU A 10 -7.24 20.24 -8.56
N ASN A 11 -8.28 21.00 -8.18
CA ASN A 11 -8.91 21.94 -9.10
C ASN A 11 -7.98 23.10 -9.47
N LEU A 12 -8.01 23.45 -10.75
CA LEU A 12 -7.47 24.69 -11.32
C LEU A 12 -8.66 25.59 -11.72
N PRO A 13 -8.42 26.83 -12.20
CA PRO A 13 -9.49 27.65 -12.78
C PRO A 13 -10.24 26.92 -13.91
N ASP A 14 -9.50 26.15 -14.71
CA ASP A 14 -10.03 25.22 -15.73
C ASP A 14 -9.90 23.76 -15.26
N LEU A 15 -10.50 22.82 -16.00
CA LEU A 15 -10.31 21.39 -15.74
C LEU A 15 -8.84 20.99 -15.93
N THR A 16 -8.33 20.19 -15.00
CA THR A 16 -7.03 19.53 -15.20
C THR A 16 -7.11 18.56 -16.40
N PRO A 17 -5.98 18.24 -17.06
CA PRO A 17 -5.97 17.23 -18.13
C PRO A 17 -6.57 15.88 -17.72
N VAL A 18 -6.49 15.50 -16.45
CA VAL A 18 -7.14 14.28 -15.91
C VAL A 18 -8.66 14.41 -15.94
N GLN A 19 -9.20 15.51 -15.45
CA GLN A 19 -10.64 15.75 -15.43
C GLN A 19 -11.19 15.91 -16.87
N ASP A 20 -10.48 16.65 -17.72
CA ASP A 20 -10.87 16.91 -19.10
C ASP A 20 -10.96 15.62 -19.93
N GLN A 21 -9.96 14.73 -19.82
CA GLN A 21 -9.99 13.44 -20.52
C GLN A 21 -11.12 12.52 -20.04
N ILE A 22 -11.49 12.60 -18.75
CA ILE A 22 -12.67 11.87 -18.25
C ILE A 22 -13.95 12.43 -18.87
N VAL A 23 -14.07 13.74 -19.04
CA VAL A 23 -15.24 14.37 -19.66
C VAL A 23 -15.34 14.00 -21.15
N ILE A 24 -14.30 14.29 -21.94
CA ILE A 24 -14.30 14.13 -23.40
C ILE A 24 -14.50 12.66 -23.82
N GLN A 25 -13.98 11.70 -23.05
CA GLN A 25 -14.10 10.28 -23.39
C GLN A 25 -15.41 9.63 -22.90
N GLY A 26 -16.31 10.37 -22.24
CA GLY A 26 -17.51 9.82 -21.63
C GLY A 26 -17.20 8.93 -20.43
N GLY A 27 -16.16 9.27 -19.67
CA GLY A 27 -15.70 8.56 -18.48
C GLY A 27 -16.56 8.79 -17.23
N SER A 28 -17.57 9.66 -17.30
CA SER A 28 -18.51 9.95 -16.21
C SER A 28 -19.95 9.90 -16.72
N GLN A 29 -20.83 9.21 -15.99
CA GLN A 29 -22.28 9.20 -16.22
C GLN A 29 -23.01 9.74 -14.98
N CYS A 30 -23.27 8.88 -13.98
CA CYS A 30 -23.89 9.32 -12.71
C CYS A 30 -22.96 10.20 -11.86
N GLY A 31 -21.66 10.25 -12.16
CA GLY A 31 -20.68 11.09 -11.48
C GLY A 31 -20.20 10.58 -10.11
N PHE A 32 -20.88 9.63 -9.48
CA PHE A 32 -20.59 9.29 -8.07
C PHE A 32 -19.20 8.70 -7.83
N CYS A 33 -18.72 7.82 -8.72
CA CYS A 33 -17.37 7.25 -8.61
C CYS A 33 -16.26 8.18 -9.14
N THR A 34 -16.64 9.25 -9.83
CA THR A 34 -15.71 10.10 -10.59
C THR A 34 -14.67 10.79 -9.71
N PRO A 35 -14.99 11.36 -8.53
CA PRO A 35 -14.00 11.98 -7.64
C PRO A 35 -12.84 11.04 -7.27
N GLY A 36 -13.15 9.81 -6.86
CA GLY A 36 -12.15 8.81 -6.49
C GLY A 36 -11.25 8.42 -7.67
N ILE A 37 -11.85 8.27 -8.86
CA ILE A 37 -11.14 7.94 -10.09
C ILE A 37 -10.19 9.07 -10.49
N VAL A 38 -10.65 10.33 -10.44
CA VAL A 38 -9.81 11.52 -10.71
C VAL A 38 -8.60 11.53 -9.79
N VAL A 39 -8.81 11.43 -8.47
CA VAL A 39 -7.71 11.44 -7.49
C VAL A 39 -6.71 10.31 -7.76
N SER A 40 -7.20 9.13 -8.11
CA SER A 40 -6.35 7.96 -8.37
C SER A 40 -5.54 8.06 -9.67
N LEU A 41 -6.14 8.59 -10.74
CA LEU A 41 -5.45 8.82 -12.01
C LEU A 41 -4.48 10.00 -11.92
N SER A 42 -4.79 11.04 -11.15
CA SER A 42 -3.82 12.10 -10.83
C SER A 42 -2.66 11.57 -9.99
N GLY A 43 -2.94 10.68 -9.02
CA GLY A 43 -1.91 10.01 -8.22
C GLY A 43 -0.97 9.14 -9.04
N MET A 44 -1.48 8.46 -10.08
CA MET A 44 -0.67 7.67 -11.02
C MET A 44 0.42 8.52 -11.70
N LEU A 45 0.15 9.79 -11.99
CA LEU A 45 1.14 10.70 -12.61
C LEU A 45 2.28 11.07 -11.64
N LEU A 46 2.03 11.03 -10.34
CA LEU A 46 3.01 11.30 -9.28
C LEU A 46 3.94 10.11 -9.00
N GLU A 47 3.59 8.91 -9.46
CA GLU A 47 4.42 7.72 -9.25
C GLU A 47 5.77 7.80 -10.01
N LYS A 48 6.79 7.18 -9.39
CA LYS A 48 8.15 7.07 -9.94
C LYS A 48 8.25 5.91 -10.94
N GLY A 49 9.17 5.98 -11.89
CA GLY A 49 9.42 4.89 -12.86
C GLY A 49 10.03 5.39 -14.17
N PRO A 50 10.11 4.58 -15.23
CA PRO A 50 10.65 5.02 -16.54
C PRO A 50 9.59 5.66 -17.45
N ALA A 51 8.43 5.03 -17.65
CA ALA A 51 7.34 5.54 -18.51
C ALA A 51 5.95 5.15 -17.97
N ILE A 52 4.94 6.00 -18.17
CA ILE A 52 3.55 5.68 -17.80
C ILE A 52 2.95 4.78 -18.87
N GLU A 53 2.48 3.61 -18.48
CA GLU A 53 1.94 2.63 -19.42
C GLU A 53 0.48 2.33 -19.18
N ARG A 54 -0.16 1.64 -20.13
CA ARG A 54 -1.55 1.19 -19.99
C ARG A 54 -1.77 0.31 -18.74
N ALA A 55 -0.75 -0.40 -18.29
CA ALA A 55 -0.80 -1.19 -17.05
C ALA A 55 -0.97 -0.30 -15.80
N ASP A 56 -0.39 0.90 -15.80
CA ASP A 56 -0.53 1.87 -14.71
C ASP A 56 -1.98 2.37 -14.61
N ILE A 57 -2.64 2.63 -15.74
CA ILE A 57 -4.08 3.01 -15.78
C ILE A 57 -4.91 1.92 -15.11
N LYS A 58 -4.71 0.65 -15.49
CA LYS A 58 -5.45 -0.48 -14.90
C LYS A 58 -5.19 -0.60 -13.39
N THR A 59 -3.95 -0.35 -12.97
CA THR A 59 -3.56 -0.40 -11.56
C THR A 59 -4.21 0.73 -10.76
N ALA A 60 -4.20 1.95 -11.28
CA ALA A 60 -4.86 3.12 -10.68
C ALA A 60 -6.38 2.91 -10.57
N LEU A 61 -7.00 2.37 -11.62
CA LEU A 61 -8.44 2.07 -11.65
C LEU A 61 -8.82 0.82 -10.84
N SER A 62 -7.85 -0.03 -10.46
CA SER A 62 -8.13 -1.34 -9.88
C SER A 62 -8.99 -1.28 -8.62
N GLY A 63 -8.94 -0.22 -7.81
CA GLY A 63 -9.76 -0.08 -6.61
C GLY A 63 -11.10 0.64 -6.79
N HIS A 64 -11.44 1.05 -8.00
CA HIS A 64 -12.63 1.88 -8.24
C HIS A 64 -13.72 1.07 -8.91
N LEU A 65 -14.91 1.07 -8.31
CA LEU A 65 -16.08 0.41 -8.88
C LEU A 65 -16.96 1.43 -9.59
N CYS A 66 -17.07 1.31 -10.92
CA CYS A 66 -18.02 2.06 -11.72
C CYS A 66 -19.09 1.12 -12.28
N ARG A 67 -20.36 1.41 -12.00
CA ARG A 67 -21.49 0.61 -12.47
C ARG A 67 -22.03 1.08 -13.83
N CYS A 68 -21.77 2.33 -14.20
CA CYS A 68 -22.43 2.99 -15.33
C CYS A 68 -21.61 2.90 -16.63
N THR A 69 -20.29 3.12 -16.59
CA THR A 69 -19.47 3.31 -17.80
C THR A 69 -18.94 2.01 -18.43
N GLY A 70 -18.94 0.91 -17.68
CA GLY A 70 -18.33 -0.35 -18.12
C GLY A 70 -16.80 -0.27 -18.33
N TYR A 71 -16.13 0.75 -17.78
CA TYR A 71 -14.67 0.98 -17.80
C TYR A 71 -14.01 1.27 -19.16
N ALA A 72 -14.64 0.92 -20.29
CA ALA A 72 -14.02 1.14 -21.60
C ALA A 72 -13.71 2.62 -21.86
N SER A 73 -14.62 3.54 -21.49
CA SER A 73 -14.37 4.98 -21.58
C SER A 73 -13.30 5.48 -20.62
N LEU A 74 -13.24 4.93 -19.41
CA LEU A 74 -12.20 5.25 -18.42
C LEU A 74 -10.80 4.81 -18.87
N LEU A 75 -10.70 3.67 -19.57
CA LEU A 75 -9.43 3.22 -20.16
C LEU A 75 -8.98 4.16 -21.27
N ARG A 76 -9.89 4.61 -22.15
CA ARG A 76 -9.58 5.63 -23.16
C ARG A 76 -9.19 6.97 -22.54
N ALA A 77 -9.88 7.39 -21.48
CA ALA A 77 -9.50 8.59 -20.71
C ALA A 77 -8.07 8.46 -20.17
N GLY A 78 -7.72 7.31 -19.58
CA GLY A 78 -6.36 7.05 -19.12
C GLY A 78 -5.31 7.14 -20.25
N GLU A 79 -5.62 6.63 -21.43
CA GLU A 79 -4.72 6.73 -22.60
C GLU A 79 -4.52 8.19 -23.04
N GLY A 80 -5.60 8.97 -23.08
CA GLY A 80 -5.53 10.41 -23.34
C GLY A 80 -4.75 11.17 -22.27
N ILE A 81 -4.86 10.76 -21.00
CA ILE A 81 -4.05 11.31 -19.90
C ILE A 81 -2.57 11.03 -20.12
N ILE A 82 -2.19 9.80 -20.51
CA ILE A 82 -0.80 9.47 -20.84
C ILE A 82 -0.30 10.34 -22.00
N GLN A 83 -1.12 10.55 -23.03
CA GLN A 83 -0.78 11.42 -24.17
C GLN A 83 -0.55 12.87 -23.72
N ALA A 84 -1.43 13.42 -22.90
CA ALA A 84 -1.26 14.76 -22.32
C ALA A 84 -0.01 14.87 -21.44
N ALA A 85 0.39 13.77 -20.79
CA ALA A 85 1.53 13.67 -19.89
C ALA A 85 2.86 13.30 -20.55
N GLN A 86 2.94 13.17 -21.88
CA GLN A 86 4.15 12.71 -22.59
C GLN A 86 5.39 13.56 -22.30
N LYS A 87 5.20 14.85 -22.00
CA LYS A 87 6.28 15.78 -21.68
C LYS A 87 6.71 15.74 -20.21
N LEU A 88 6.03 14.98 -19.34
CA LEU A 88 6.41 14.87 -17.94
C LEU A 88 7.66 13.98 -17.80
N PRO A 89 8.83 14.52 -17.39
CA PRO A 89 9.97 13.69 -17.10
C PRO A 89 9.63 12.77 -15.93
N ARG A 90 9.79 11.44 -16.08
CA ARG A 90 9.84 10.56 -14.91
C ARG A 90 11.26 10.61 -14.34
N SER A 91 11.51 11.57 -13.45
CA SER A 91 12.75 11.59 -12.66
C SER A 91 12.62 10.73 -11.41
N SER A 92 13.74 10.28 -10.85
CA SER A 92 13.79 9.57 -9.57
C SER A 92 13.57 10.49 -8.35
N ASP A 93 13.67 11.81 -8.54
CA ASP A 93 13.55 12.83 -7.50
C ASP A 93 12.18 13.54 -7.57
N GLY A 94 11.25 13.17 -6.69
CA GLY A 94 9.85 13.64 -6.73
C GLY A 94 9.61 15.15 -6.59
N LYS A 95 10.65 15.99 -6.41
CA LYS A 95 10.53 17.46 -6.42
C LYS A 95 10.38 18.00 -7.85
N SER A 96 11.27 17.58 -8.75
CA SER A 96 11.21 17.96 -10.16
C SER A 96 9.91 17.48 -10.82
N ARG A 97 9.29 16.43 -10.27
CA ARG A 97 7.99 15.93 -10.73
C ARG A 97 6.81 16.84 -10.40
N VAL A 98 6.69 17.29 -9.16
CA VAL A 98 5.57 18.18 -8.75
C VAL A 98 5.65 19.49 -9.53
N GLU A 99 6.86 20.04 -9.68
CA GLU A 99 7.12 21.22 -10.50
C GLU A 99 6.69 20.99 -11.96
N ALA A 100 7.15 19.92 -12.61
CA ALA A 100 6.77 19.61 -13.99
C ALA A 100 5.26 19.40 -14.19
N MET A 101 4.55 18.84 -13.20
CA MET A 101 3.10 18.69 -13.26
C MET A 101 2.36 20.02 -13.10
N ILE A 102 2.89 20.95 -12.29
CA ILE A 102 2.35 22.30 -12.18
C ILE A 102 2.55 23.05 -13.49
N ASP A 103 3.75 22.98 -14.08
CA ASP A 103 4.07 23.64 -15.36
C ASP A 103 3.18 23.15 -16.52
N GLN A 104 2.66 21.94 -16.43
CA GLN A 104 1.74 21.34 -17.41
C GLN A 104 0.26 21.48 -17.03
N GLY A 105 -0.08 22.27 -16.01
CA GLY A 105 -1.46 22.47 -15.58
C GLY A 105 -2.14 21.20 -15.07
N MET A 106 -1.38 20.24 -14.53
CA MET A 106 -1.90 18.99 -13.97
C MET A 106 -2.07 19.04 -12.45
N LEU A 107 -1.38 19.96 -11.78
CA LEU A 107 -1.50 20.21 -10.35
C LEU A 107 -1.57 21.72 -10.06
N PRO A 108 -2.28 22.11 -8.98
CA PRO A 108 -2.24 23.48 -8.48
C PRO A 108 -0.87 23.91 -7.94
N ALA A 109 -0.52 25.18 -8.14
CA ALA A 109 0.77 25.75 -7.73
C ALA A 109 1.07 25.58 -6.23
N TYR A 110 0.04 25.56 -5.38
CA TYR A 110 0.19 25.43 -3.92
C TYR A 110 0.90 24.13 -3.50
N PHE A 111 0.94 23.11 -4.36
CA PHE A 111 1.66 21.86 -4.09
C PHE A 111 3.15 22.10 -3.80
N GLN A 112 3.78 23.12 -4.38
CA GLN A 112 5.18 23.49 -4.12
C GLN A 112 5.42 23.99 -2.69
N GLU A 113 4.40 24.54 -2.03
CA GLU A 113 4.50 25.05 -0.66
C GLU A 113 4.44 23.93 0.39
N MET A 114 3.90 22.77 0.02
CA MET A 114 3.59 21.69 0.97
C MET A 114 4.81 21.13 1.70
N PRO A 115 5.98 20.89 1.06
CA PRO A 115 7.17 20.45 1.78
C PRO A 115 7.56 21.39 2.93
N ALA A 116 7.50 22.71 2.71
CA ALA A 116 7.82 23.71 3.74
C ALA A 116 6.79 23.70 4.87
N LYS A 117 5.48 23.70 4.55
CA LYS A 117 4.41 23.62 5.56
C LYS A 117 4.49 22.32 6.38
N LEU A 118 4.81 21.19 5.75
CA LEU A 118 4.96 19.90 6.43
C LEU A 118 6.17 19.87 7.37
N LYS A 119 7.26 20.57 7.03
CA LYS A 119 8.43 20.75 7.90
C LYS A 119 8.13 21.68 9.08
N ALA A 120 7.36 22.75 8.88
CA ALA A 120 6.94 23.62 9.98
C ALA A 120 6.08 22.86 11.01
N LEU A 121 5.24 21.92 10.56
CA LEU A 121 4.38 21.09 11.43
C LEU A 121 5.14 20.10 12.34
N THR A 122 6.45 19.87 12.17
CA THR A 122 7.16 18.87 13.00
C THR A 122 7.45 19.34 14.44
N ALA A 123 7.19 20.60 14.79
CA ALA A 123 7.43 21.16 16.12
C ALA A 123 6.55 20.59 17.25
N GLY A 124 5.51 19.79 16.94
CA GLY A 124 4.60 19.20 17.94
C GLY A 124 4.37 17.68 17.75
N ARG A 125 5.26 16.98 17.06
CA ARG A 125 5.11 15.52 16.90
C ARG A 125 5.39 14.80 18.22
N PRO A 126 4.59 13.79 18.59
CA PRO A 126 5.01 12.83 19.60
C PRO A 126 6.36 12.26 19.17
N ALA A 127 7.31 12.17 20.11
CA ALA A 127 8.56 11.46 19.87
C ALA A 127 8.23 10.02 19.39
N PRO A 128 9.07 9.41 18.54
CA PRO A 128 8.96 7.99 18.25
C PRO A 128 8.78 7.23 19.57
N GLY A 129 7.75 6.38 19.65
CA GLY A 129 7.42 5.70 20.91
C GLY A 129 8.59 4.84 21.39
N ASP A 130 8.70 4.59 22.70
CA ASP A 130 9.75 3.78 23.34
C ASP A 130 9.69 2.27 22.99
N GLY A 131 8.93 1.91 21.96
CA GLY A 131 8.67 0.53 21.55
C GLY A 131 7.64 -0.21 22.40
N LYS A 132 7.00 0.44 23.39
CA LYS A 132 5.85 -0.14 24.10
C LYS A 132 4.55 0.19 23.36
N ILE A 133 3.58 -0.72 23.45
CA ILE A 133 2.20 -0.39 23.09
C ILE A 133 1.74 0.71 24.07
N GLN A 134 1.59 1.94 23.59
CA GLN A 134 0.89 2.98 24.33
C GLN A 134 -0.52 2.47 24.67
N THR A 135 -1.08 2.89 25.80
CA THR A 135 -2.41 2.45 26.22
C THR A 135 -3.44 2.63 25.09
N GLY A 136 -4.04 1.52 24.62
CA GLY A 136 -5.01 1.55 23.53
C GLY A 136 -4.89 0.42 22.52
N LEU A 137 -5.78 0.45 21.54
CA LEU A 137 -5.85 -0.51 20.45
C LEU A 137 -4.72 -0.23 19.42
N PRO A 138 -3.80 -1.18 19.16
CA PRO A 138 -2.73 -0.96 18.20
C PRO A 138 -3.26 -0.82 16.78
N ILE A 139 -2.86 0.24 16.08
CA ILE A 139 -3.28 0.51 14.72
C ILE A 139 -2.09 0.87 13.82
N ALA A 140 -2.05 0.25 12.65
CA ALA A 140 -1.14 0.60 11.56
C ALA A 140 -1.94 1.03 10.32
N GLY A 141 -2.09 0.13 9.35
CA GLY A 141 -2.91 0.34 8.16
C GLY A 141 -4.40 0.52 8.44
N GLY A 142 -4.93 -0.19 9.43
CA GLY A 142 -6.34 -0.15 9.83
C GLY A 142 -7.29 -0.89 8.87
N THR A 143 -6.80 -1.45 7.77
CA THR A 143 -7.61 -2.03 6.69
C THR A 143 -8.49 -3.20 7.12
N ASP A 144 -8.04 -4.02 8.07
CA ASP A 144 -8.85 -5.07 8.70
C ASP A 144 -9.59 -4.56 9.95
N LEU A 145 -8.92 -3.70 10.72
CA LEU A 145 -9.41 -3.23 12.02
C LEU A 145 -10.70 -2.42 11.87
N TYR A 146 -10.75 -1.49 10.91
CA TYR A 146 -11.94 -0.67 10.66
C TYR A 146 -13.13 -1.48 10.12
N VAL A 147 -12.87 -2.59 9.44
CA VAL A 147 -13.95 -3.49 8.98
C VAL A 147 -14.53 -4.26 10.17
N GLN A 148 -13.67 -4.71 11.10
CA GLN A 148 -14.10 -5.52 12.24
C GLN A 148 -14.67 -4.70 13.41
N GLN A 149 -14.18 -3.47 13.59
CA GLN A 149 -14.44 -2.66 14.79
C GLN A 149 -14.74 -1.19 14.45
N GLY A 150 -15.14 -0.87 13.22
CA GLY A 150 -15.33 0.51 12.74
C GLY A 150 -16.26 1.37 13.60
N GLU A 151 -17.30 0.77 14.17
CA GLU A 151 -18.26 1.45 15.06
C GLU A 151 -17.75 1.59 16.50
N ALA A 152 -16.88 0.68 16.94
CA ALA A 152 -16.39 0.64 18.32
C ALA A 152 -15.13 1.49 18.54
N ILE A 153 -14.32 1.72 17.50
CA ILE A 153 -13.08 2.51 17.58
C ILE A 153 -13.32 3.98 17.98
N PRO A 154 -14.36 4.68 17.47
CA PRO A 154 -14.66 6.03 17.92
C PRO A 154 -14.80 6.12 19.45
N GLY A 155 -13.97 6.95 20.08
CA GLY A 155 -13.95 7.13 21.54
C GLY A 155 -12.96 6.23 22.30
N GLN A 156 -12.27 5.30 21.63
CA GLN A 156 -11.20 4.50 22.24
C GLN A 156 -9.83 5.17 22.11
N SER A 157 -8.95 4.92 23.08
CA SER A 157 -7.52 5.21 22.92
C SER A 157 -6.90 4.25 21.90
N VAL A 158 -6.10 4.79 20.98
CA VAL A 158 -5.41 4.02 19.96
C VAL A 158 -3.90 4.21 20.07
N ALA A 159 -3.15 3.13 19.82
CA ALA A 159 -1.69 3.17 19.73
C ALA A 159 -1.27 3.18 18.26
N ILE A 160 -0.85 4.35 17.76
CA ILE A 160 -0.49 4.53 16.35
C ILE A 160 0.91 3.96 16.09
N LEU A 161 0.95 2.75 15.56
CA LEU A 161 2.21 2.04 15.31
C LEU A 161 3.06 2.72 14.23
N ASN A 162 2.46 3.47 13.30
CA ASN A 162 3.19 4.23 12.27
C ASN A 162 4.19 5.27 12.83
N LEU A 163 4.20 5.52 14.14
CA LEU A 163 5.19 6.35 14.84
C LEU A 163 6.50 5.61 15.18
N HIS A 164 6.61 4.32 14.83
CA HIS A 164 7.81 3.49 15.04
C HIS A 164 8.61 3.33 13.73
N PRO A 165 9.54 4.25 13.42
CA PRO A 165 10.29 4.20 12.17
C PRO A 165 11.21 2.99 12.06
N GLU A 166 11.60 2.38 13.19
CA GLU A 166 12.42 1.17 13.21
C GLU A 166 11.69 -0.06 12.67
N MET A 167 10.35 0.00 12.58
CA MET A 167 9.50 -1.08 12.04
C MET A 167 9.14 -0.85 10.56
N LEU A 168 9.76 0.13 9.89
CA LEU A 168 9.56 0.41 8.46
C LEU A 168 10.70 -0.16 7.61
N GLY A 169 10.38 -0.45 6.36
CA GLY A 169 11.37 -0.72 5.33
C GLY A 169 11.91 -2.15 5.32
N ILE A 170 12.82 -2.37 4.38
CA ILE A 170 13.36 -3.67 4.03
C ILE A 170 14.88 -3.54 3.96
N ARG A 171 15.58 -4.49 4.57
CA ARG A 171 17.04 -4.58 4.48
C ARG A 171 17.46 -6.03 4.27
N ARG A 172 18.61 -6.18 3.64
CA ARG A 172 19.35 -7.44 3.60
C ARG A 172 20.29 -7.52 4.79
N ASP A 173 20.34 -8.67 5.42
CA ASP A 173 21.27 -8.99 6.50
C ASP A 173 21.87 -10.37 6.23
N GLY A 174 23.10 -10.40 5.71
CA GLY A 174 23.73 -11.63 5.25
C GLY A 174 22.91 -12.38 4.18
N ASN A 175 22.43 -13.57 4.55
CA ASN A 175 21.61 -14.43 3.71
C ASN A 175 20.10 -14.34 4.02
N GLU A 176 19.68 -13.32 4.78
CA GLU A 176 18.29 -13.08 5.14
C GLU A 176 17.81 -11.73 4.60
N ILE A 177 16.50 -11.65 4.35
CA ILE A 177 15.78 -10.40 4.18
C ILE A 177 15.02 -10.13 5.48
N ARG A 178 15.22 -8.93 6.02
CA ARG A 178 14.52 -8.42 7.19
C ARG A 178 13.57 -7.32 6.76
N VAL A 179 12.31 -7.49 7.09
CA VAL A 179 11.21 -6.59 6.73
C VAL A 179 10.57 -6.07 7.99
N GLY A 180 10.58 -4.75 8.16
CA GLY A 180 9.85 -4.12 9.25
C GLY A 180 8.35 -4.39 9.14
N ALA A 181 7.69 -4.70 10.26
CA ALA A 181 6.29 -5.13 10.25
C ALA A 181 5.29 -4.07 9.75
N LEU A 182 5.69 -2.80 9.68
CA LEU A 182 4.90 -1.69 9.13
C LEU A 182 5.09 -1.48 7.63
N THR A 183 5.96 -2.27 6.99
CA THR A 183 6.08 -2.29 5.53
C THR A 183 4.75 -2.68 4.92
N THR A 184 4.26 -1.85 4.02
CA THR A 184 3.01 -2.08 3.30
C THR A 184 3.18 -3.16 2.22
N PHE A 185 2.08 -3.73 1.74
CA PHE A 185 2.13 -4.73 0.66
C PHE A 185 2.74 -4.14 -0.61
N GLU A 186 2.39 -2.89 -0.92
CA GLU A 186 2.92 -2.21 -2.10
C GLU A 186 4.42 -1.92 -1.94
N GLU A 187 4.88 -1.43 -0.79
CA GLU A 187 6.31 -1.24 -0.52
C GLU A 187 7.10 -2.55 -0.59
N PHE A 188 6.52 -3.65 -0.10
CA PHE A 188 7.13 -4.98 -0.18
C PHE A 188 7.34 -5.41 -1.62
N ALA A 189 6.29 -5.39 -2.44
CA ALA A 189 6.39 -5.81 -3.83
C ALA A 189 7.20 -4.83 -4.70
N ALA A 190 7.27 -3.56 -4.32
CA ALA A 190 8.07 -2.54 -5.02
C ALA A 190 9.56 -2.59 -4.73
N ASN A 191 9.96 -3.24 -3.63
CA ASN A 191 11.35 -3.26 -3.23
C ASN A 191 12.21 -4.13 -4.17
N ALA A 192 13.35 -3.58 -4.61
CA ALA A 192 14.26 -4.26 -5.54
C ALA A 192 14.86 -5.56 -4.98
N GLN A 193 15.12 -5.63 -3.67
CA GLN A 193 15.62 -6.86 -3.03
C GLN A 193 14.55 -7.95 -3.02
N ILE A 194 13.28 -7.56 -2.81
CA ILE A 194 12.14 -8.48 -2.88
C ILE A 194 11.92 -8.96 -4.31
N GLN A 195 11.90 -8.07 -5.31
CA GLN A 195 11.75 -8.48 -6.71
C GLN A 195 12.90 -9.36 -7.18
N LYS A 196 14.12 -9.17 -6.67
CA LYS A 196 15.24 -10.07 -6.95
C LYS A 196 15.05 -11.45 -6.32
N ALA A 197 14.50 -11.50 -5.11
CA ALA A 197 14.23 -12.75 -4.39
C ALA A 197 12.98 -13.48 -4.90
N LEU A 198 11.99 -12.73 -5.37
CA LEU A 198 10.66 -13.16 -5.80
C LEU A 198 10.28 -12.42 -7.08
N PRO A 199 10.80 -12.83 -8.25
CA PRO A 199 10.58 -12.14 -9.52
C PRO A 199 9.10 -11.90 -9.86
N GLU A 200 8.23 -12.83 -9.47
CA GLU A 200 6.79 -12.81 -9.76
C GLU A 200 5.97 -11.97 -8.74
N ILE A 201 6.60 -11.38 -7.72
CA ILE A 201 5.88 -10.72 -6.61
C ILE A 201 4.91 -9.62 -7.08
N ARG A 202 5.30 -8.86 -8.11
CA ARG A 202 4.46 -7.80 -8.69
C ARG A 202 3.20 -8.38 -9.32
N GLN A 203 3.32 -9.52 -9.98
CA GLN A 203 2.17 -10.23 -10.55
C GLN A 203 1.26 -10.77 -9.44
N TYR A 204 1.83 -11.35 -8.38
CA TYR A 204 1.04 -11.86 -7.26
C TYR A 204 0.24 -10.75 -6.56
N MET A 205 0.84 -9.57 -6.37
CA MET A 205 0.14 -8.41 -5.80
C MET A 205 -1.07 -7.96 -6.61
N HIS A 206 -1.10 -8.19 -7.92
CA HIS A 206 -2.23 -7.81 -8.76
C HIS A 206 -3.52 -8.54 -8.36
N TRP A 207 -3.40 -9.72 -7.76
CA TRP A 207 -4.54 -10.52 -7.28
C TRP A 207 -4.93 -10.19 -5.83
N ILE A 208 -4.10 -9.43 -5.11
CA ILE A 208 -4.28 -9.12 -3.69
C ILE A 208 -4.75 -7.68 -3.53
N ALA A 209 -6.03 -7.53 -3.20
CA ALA A 209 -6.69 -6.25 -2.92
C ALA A 209 -6.51 -5.19 -4.03
N SER A 210 -6.91 -3.95 -3.74
CA SER A 210 -6.65 -2.80 -4.61
C SER A 210 -5.33 -2.10 -4.25
N LEU A 211 -4.83 -1.25 -5.14
CA LEU A 211 -3.65 -0.41 -4.87
C LEU A 211 -3.80 0.39 -3.57
N GLN A 212 -4.98 0.98 -3.33
CA GLN A 212 -5.27 1.82 -2.17
C GLN A 212 -5.19 1.02 -0.87
N ILE A 213 -5.71 -0.21 -0.87
CA ILE A 213 -5.58 -1.12 0.27
C ILE A 213 -4.13 -1.57 0.44
N ARG A 214 -3.43 -1.94 -0.64
CA ARG A 214 -2.01 -2.37 -0.57
C ARG A 214 -1.07 -1.27 -0.07
N ASN A 215 -1.37 -0.01 -0.33
CA ASN A 215 -0.65 1.16 0.19
C ASN A 215 -0.89 1.43 1.69
N ARG A 216 -1.84 0.73 2.32
CA ARG A 216 -2.18 0.87 3.74
C ARG A 216 -1.94 -0.42 4.53
N ALA A 217 -2.30 -1.56 3.96
CA ALA A 217 -2.18 -2.87 4.57
C ALA A 217 -0.70 -3.19 4.82
N THR A 218 -0.34 -3.35 6.09
CA THR A 218 1.02 -3.72 6.50
C THR A 218 1.14 -5.24 6.61
N LEU A 219 2.34 -5.77 6.35
CA LEU A 219 2.60 -7.20 6.49
C LEU A 219 2.35 -7.67 7.94
N GLY A 220 2.80 -6.89 8.92
CA GLY A 220 2.55 -7.18 10.34
C GLY A 220 1.06 -7.22 10.65
N GLY A 221 0.29 -6.24 10.14
CA GLY A 221 -1.17 -6.19 10.28
C GLY A 221 -1.86 -7.42 9.69
N ASN A 222 -1.43 -7.86 8.51
CA ASN A 222 -1.95 -9.06 7.88
C ASN A 222 -1.66 -10.33 8.70
N ILE A 223 -0.43 -10.47 9.19
CA ILE A 223 -0.01 -11.61 10.01
C ILE A 223 -0.80 -11.68 11.32
N VAL A 224 -0.93 -10.56 12.05
CA VAL A 224 -1.64 -10.52 13.33
C VAL A 224 -3.16 -10.58 13.18
N ASN A 225 -3.71 -10.19 12.03
CA ASN A 225 -5.12 -10.42 11.75
C ASN A 225 -5.46 -11.92 11.74
N ALA A 226 -4.49 -12.80 11.45
CA ALA A 226 -4.67 -14.26 11.50
C ALA A 226 -5.90 -14.76 10.74
N SER A 227 -6.14 -14.18 9.56
CA SER A 227 -7.22 -14.62 8.67
C SER A 227 -6.83 -15.94 7.99
N PRO A 228 -7.68 -16.98 7.98
CA PRO A 228 -7.40 -18.25 7.29
C PRO A 228 -7.15 -18.11 5.78
N ILE A 229 -7.58 -16.98 5.20
CA ILE A 229 -7.51 -16.63 3.78
C ILE A 229 -6.51 -15.49 3.54
N GLY A 230 -5.54 -15.31 4.45
CA GLY A 230 -4.50 -14.29 4.35
C GLY A 230 -3.49 -14.58 3.24
N ASP A 231 -3.62 -13.88 2.11
CA ASP A 231 -2.78 -14.08 0.92
C ASP A 231 -1.28 -13.87 1.19
N MET A 232 -0.90 -12.82 1.93
CA MET A 232 0.51 -12.60 2.27
C MET A 232 1.02 -13.58 3.33
N THR A 233 0.15 -14.04 4.24
CA THR A 233 0.52 -15.05 5.24
C THR A 233 0.97 -16.34 4.59
N ILE A 234 0.25 -16.86 3.58
CA ILE A 234 0.62 -18.13 2.95
C ILE A 234 1.95 -18.02 2.19
N LEU A 235 2.16 -16.90 1.48
CA LEU A 235 3.42 -16.63 0.81
C LEU A 235 4.60 -16.57 1.81
N LEU A 236 4.42 -15.86 2.93
CA LEU A 236 5.45 -15.76 3.97
C LEU A 236 5.70 -17.12 4.67
N LEU A 237 4.69 -17.96 4.84
CA LEU A 237 4.86 -19.33 5.36
C LEU A 237 5.74 -20.16 4.43
N ALA A 238 5.50 -20.11 3.11
CA ALA A 238 6.36 -20.78 2.13
C ALA A 238 7.80 -20.28 2.20
N LEU A 239 8.05 -19.03 2.59
CA LEU A 239 9.41 -18.50 2.74
C LEU A 239 10.17 -18.96 3.99
N ASN A 240 9.65 -19.89 4.81
CA ASN A 240 10.22 -20.21 6.15
C ASN A 240 10.37 -18.98 7.05
N THR A 241 9.41 -18.07 6.99
CA THR A 241 9.50 -16.83 7.75
C THR A 241 9.58 -17.07 9.26
N ARG A 242 10.40 -16.28 9.93
CA ARG A 242 10.41 -16.05 11.38
C ARG A 242 9.89 -14.66 11.69
N LEU A 243 9.22 -14.52 12.82
CA LEU A 243 8.77 -13.25 13.36
C LEU A 243 9.63 -12.85 14.54
N THR A 244 9.89 -11.55 14.68
CA THR A 244 10.39 -10.97 15.92
C THR A 244 9.23 -10.26 16.62
N LEU A 245 8.98 -10.67 17.86
CA LEU A 245 8.02 -10.06 18.77
C LEU A 245 8.76 -9.13 19.73
N LYS A 246 8.18 -7.97 20.00
CA LYS A 246 8.74 -6.93 20.86
C LYS A 246 7.72 -6.49 21.92
N ASP A 247 8.21 -6.27 23.12
CA ASP A 247 7.49 -5.66 24.25
C ASP A 247 8.47 -4.69 24.95
N GLY A 248 8.40 -3.41 24.57
CA GLY A 248 9.41 -2.42 24.97
C GLY A 248 10.80 -2.80 24.45
N THR A 249 11.76 -3.00 25.35
CA THR A 249 13.13 -3.42 24.97
C THR A 249 13.29 -4.94 24.86
N LYS A 250 12.33 -5.72 25.37
CA LYS A 250 12.40 -7.18 25.34
C LYS A 250 11.99 -7.68 23.97
N THR A 251 12.78 -8.58 23.40
CA THR A 251 12.49 -9.21 22.11
C THR A 251 12.59 -10.72 22.20
N ARG A 252 11.80 -11.41 21.39
CA ARG A 252 11.94 -12.84 21.13
C ARG A 252 11.55 -13.15 19.70
N SER A 253 11.99 -14.28 19.18
CA SER A 253 11.63 -14.70 17.83
C SER A 253 11.06 -16.10 17.81
N LEU A 254 10.19 -16.36 16.83
CA LEU A 254 9.59 -17.67 16.60
C LEU A 254 9.28 -17.86 15.10
N PRO A 255 9.25 -19.10 14.58
CA PRO A 255 8.77 -19.36 13.22
C PRO A 255 7.32 -18.92 13.02
N LEU A 256 6.99 -18.37 11.85
CA LEU A 256 5.62 -17.95 11.52
C LEU A 256 4.63 -19.12 11.57
N LYS A 257 5.06 -20.33 11.20
CA LYS A 257 4.24 -21.55 11.30
C LYS A 257 3.81 -21.87 12.73
N ASP A 258 4.62 -21.48 13.73
CA ASP A 258 4.36 -21.73 15.14
C ASP A 258 3.64 -20.53 15.80
N PHE A 259 3.45 -19.44 15.06
CA PHE A 259 2.75 -18.25 15.54
C PHE A 259 1.23 -18.46 15.63
N TYR A 260 0.66 -19.29 14.76
CA TYR A 260 -0.77 -19.58 14.72
C TYR A 260 -1.08 -20.84 15.54
N GLN A 261 -1.83 -20.69 16.62
CA GLN A 261 -2.19 -21.80 17.52
C GLN A 261 -3.62 -22.33 17.27
N GLY A 262 -4.37 -21.62 16.45
CA GLY A 262 -5.76 -21.93 16.11
C GLY A 262 -6.41 -20.76 15.38
N TYR A 263 -7.72 -20.85 15.14
CA TYR A 263 -8.47 -19.77 14.50
C TYR A 263 -8.39 -18.49 15.32
N LYS A 264 -7.74 -17.44 14.75
CA LYS A 264 -7.51 -16.14 15.40
C LYS A 264 -6.74 -16.21 16.74
N GLN A 265 -6.05 -17.32 17.00
CA GLN A 265 -5.26 -17.54 18.22
C GLN A 265 -3.76 -17.47 17.88
N LEU A 266 -3.04 -16.63 18.62
CA LEU A 266 -1.66 -16.28 18.33
C LEU A 266 -0.74 -16.61 19.50
N ALA A 267 0.45 -17.13 19.20
CA ALA A 267 1.52 -17.38 20.15
C ALA A 267 2.25 -16.08 20.58
N LYS A 268 1.48 -15.06 21.02
CA LYS A 268 1.99 -13.79 21.54
C LYS A 268 1.31 -13.39 22.85
N ARG A 269 2.03 -12.67 23.69
CA ARG A 269 1.46 -12.00 24.86
C ARG A 269 0.68 -10.76 24.42
N LYS A 270 -0.23 -10.28 25.27
CA LYS A 270 -1.05 -9.10 24.97
C LYS A 270 -0.22 -7.86 24.63
N ALA A 271 0.86 -7.62 25.39
CA ALA A 271 1.77 -6.50 25.20
C ALA A 271 2.74 -6.65 24.01
N GLU A 272 2.87 -7.86 23.45
CA GLU A 272 3.78 -8.09 22.32
C GLU A 272 3.18 -7.61 21.00
N ILE A 273 4.00 -6.91 20.22
CA ILE A 273 3.77 -6.59 18.81
C ILE A 273 4.74 -7.37 17.92
N VAL A 274 4.33 -7.66 16.69
CA VAL A 274 5.27 -8.09 15.65
C VAL A 274 6.04 -6.86 15.19
N SER A 275 7.37 -6.85 15.36
CA SER A 275 8.22 -5.73 14.97
C SER A 275 8.93 -5.98 13.63
N GLU A 276 9.28 -7.24 13.35
CA GLU A 276 10.05 -7.62 12.18
C GLU A 276 9.64 -9.00 11.66
N ILE A 277 9.76 -9.16 10.35
CA ILE A 277 9.46 -10.37 9.57
C ILE A 277 10.76 -10.73 8.83
N VAL A 278 11.27 -11.93 9.06
CA VAL A 278 12.60 -12.35 8.59
C VAL A 278 12.48 -13.65 7.82
N PHE A 279 13.04 -13.72 6.62
CA PHE A 279 13.10 -14.94 5.85
C PHE A 279 14.43 -15.07 5.09
N PRO A 280 14.92 -16.31 4.87
CA PRO A 280 16.12 -16.54 4.06
C PRO A 280 15.91 -16.06 2.62
N ILE A 281 16.95 -15.53 2.01
CA ILE A 281 16.96 -15.23 0.58
C ILE A 281 16.82 -16.57 -0.16
N PRO A 282 15.79 -16.75 -1.02
CA PRO A 282 15.64 -17.95 -1.83
C PRO A 282 16.90 -18.22 -2.65
N ALA A 283 17.38 -19.47 -2.66
CA ALA A 283 18.49 -19.87 -3.51
C ALA A 283 18.11 -19.70 -4.99
N ALA A 284 19.08 -19.50 -5.88
CA ALA A 284 18.81 -19.32 -7.31
C ALA A 284 18.10 -20.54 -7.96
N SER A 285 18.26 -21.74 -7.39
CA SER A 285 17.57 -22.96 -7.80
C SER A 285 16.15 -23.09 -7.24
N MET A 286 15.82 -22.34 -6.20
CA MET A 286 14.50 -22.35 -5.57
C MET A 286 13.49 -21.70 -6.52
N ARG A 287 12.28 -22.25 -6.56
CA ARG A 287 11.14 -21.68 -7.27
C ARG A 287 10.03 -21.46 -6.27
N ILE A 288 9.22 -20.43 -6.46
CA ILE A 288 8.06 -20.19 -5.59
C ILE A 288 6.87 -19.99 -6.49
N ASN A 289 5.86 -20.83 -6.30
CA ASN A 289 4.58 -20.71 -6.97
C ASN A 289 3.55 -20.20 -5.96
N TYR A 290 2.76 -19.21 -6.37
CA TYR A 290 1.62 -18.69 -5.62
C TYR A 290 0.38 -18.75 -6.50
N GLU A 291 -0.68 -19.32 -5.96
CA GLU A 291 -1.97 -19.46 -6.64
C GLU A 291 -3.10 -18.95 -5.78
N LYS A 292 -4.05 -18.27 -6.44
CA LYS A 292 -5.25 -17.74 -5.82
C LYS A 292 -6.47 -18.06 -6.67
N VAL A 293 -7.49 -18.61 -6.03
CA VAL A 293 -8.81 -18.87 -6.60
C VAL A 293 -9.85 -18.04 -5.87
N SER A 294 -10.64 -17.29 -6.63
CA SER A 294 -11.72 -16.43 -6.13
C SER A 294 -12.78 -16.22 -7.21
N LYS A 295 -13.94 -15.65 -6.88
CA LYS A 295 -15.03 -15.42 -7.85
C LYS A 295 -14.65 -14.38 -8.89
N ARG A 296 -13.81 -13.40 -8.52
CA ARG A 296 -13.18 -12.44 -9.43
C ARG A 296 -11.66 -12.59 -9.35
N LYS A 297 -10.98 -12.42 -10.48
CA LYS A 297 -9.51 -12.52 -10.58
C LYS A 297 -8.77 -11.54 -9.66
N CYS A 298 -9.33 -10.35 -9.46
CA CYS A 298 -8.77 -9.30 -8.61
C CYS A 298 -9.90 -8.71 -7.74
N LEU A 299 -9.52 -8.01 -6.66
CA LEU A 299 -10.46 -7.38 -5.70
C LEU A 299 -11.44 -8.36 -5.06
N ASP A 300 -10.97 -9.56 -4.76
CA ASP A 300 -11.82 -10.57 -4.14
C ASP A 300 -11.06 -11.31 -3.06
N ILE A 301 -11.85 -11.83 -2.12
CA ILE A 301 -11.37 -12.68 -1.04
C ILE A 301 -11.08 -14.06 -1.62
N SER A 302 -9.93 -14.62 -1.22
CA SER A 302 -9.51 -15.96 -1.64
C SER A 302 -10.51 -17.00 -1.16
N SER A 303 -11.02 -17.82 -2.09
CA SER A 303 -11.71 -19.07 -1.77
C SER A 303 -10.69 -20.15 -1.42
N VAL A 304 -9.60 -20.21 -2.20
CA VAL A 304 -8.41 -21.01 -1.92
C VAL A 304 -7.19 -20.19 -2.30
N THR A 305 -6.14 -20.24 -1.48
CA THR A 305 -4.86 -19.58 -1.73
C THR A 305 -3.76 -20.55 -1.32
N SER A 306 -2.71 -20.65 -2.14
CA SER A 306 -1.60 -21.57 -1.92
C SER A 306 -0.28 -20.90 -2.27
N ALA A 307 0.77 -21.24 -1.53
CA ALA A 307 2.13 -20.93 -1.88
C ALA A 307 3.01 -22.15 -1.62
N ALA A 308 3.81 -22.54 -2.60
CA ALA A 308 4.71 -23.67 -2.53
C ALA A 308 6.09 -23.29 -3.05
N ARG A 309 7.11 -24.02 -2.60
CA ARG A 309 8.51 -23.78 -2.97
C ARG A 309 9.27 -25.08 -3.23
#